data_AF-A0A939V0X9-F1
#
_entry.id   AF-A0A939V0X9-F1
#
_cell.length_a   1.000
_cell.length_b   1.000
_cell.length_c   1.000
_cell.angle_alpha   90.00
_cell.angle_beta   90.00
_cell.angle_gamma   90.00
#
_symmetry.space_group_name_H-M   'P 1'
#
loop_
_entity.id
_entity.type
_entity.pdbx_description
1 polymer ?
#
loop_
_entity_poly.entity_id
_entity_poly.type
_entity_poly.pdbx_seq_one_letter_code
_entity_poly.pdbx_strand_id
1 'polypeptide(L)'
;MKKILAFILAGTLMLSAAACSSNGGGETTATTENKVTEESKDTEESKDTEETKAEAVTPEAVEKAVAAALGDGYLCTVDVPEDELYVCPMGALDLDKVESYVAKQTQVPALNVDSVVIAKCKAGYADEAVDMINQSYAQTVSYIRQYPFGVAKVEGARLYKVDDLVIFIMAGAVADENATEEDAAKLAVSEYEKVDAAIKDLFGSVPQNLTVIPEPDQGGNGGGLIGG
;
A
#
# COMPACT_ATOMS: atom_id res chain seq x y z
N MET A 1 -15.11 -17.06 -7.03
CA MET A 1 -15.79 -17.82 -5.95
C MET A 1 -14.93 -18.95 -5.40
N LYS A 2 -14.48 -18.84 -4.14
CA LYS A 2 -14.33 -19.94 -3.15
C LYS A 2 -14.01 -19.31 -1.79
N LYS A 3 -14.96 -19.41 -0.86
CA LYS A 3 -14.93 -18.85 0.50
C LYS A 3 -14.17 -19.82 1.41
N ILE A 4 -13.24 -19.33 2.22
CA ILE A 4 -12.72 -20.07 3.38
C ILE A 4 -12.98 -19.19 4.61
N LEU A 5 -14.04 -19.55 5.33
CA LEU A 5 -14.39 -19.01 6.64
C LEU A 5 -13.82 -19.99 7.67
N ALA A 6 -12.92 -19.53 8.55
CA ALA A 6 -12.52 -20.28 9.73
C ALA A 6 -12.51 -19.34 10.94
N PHE A 7 -13.64 -19.33 11.67
CA PHE A 7 -13.74 -18.77 13.01
C PHE A 7 -13.17 -19.78 14.01
N ILE A 8 -12.07 -19.45 14.68
CA ILE A 8 -11.67 -20.12 15.93
C ILE A 8 -11.64 -19.05 17.02
N LEU A 9 -12.74 -18.99 17.77
CA LEU A 9 -12.85 -18.28 19.03
C LEU A 9 -12.65 -19.31 20.15
N ALA A 10 -11.48 -19.30 20.79
CA ALA A 10 -11.26 -19.99 22.05
C ALA A 10 -10.43 -19.07 22.95
N GLY A 11 -11.13 -18.27 23.76
CA GLY A 11 -10.54 -17.52 24.84
C GLY A 11 -10.24 -18.44 26.02
N THR A 12 -8.98 -18.48 26.45
CA THR A 12 -8.60 -18.95 27.78
C THR A 12 -7.80 -17.86 28.47
N LEU A 13 -8.43 -17.31 29.51
CA LEU A 13 -7.93 -16.29 30.40
C LEU A 13 -7.57 -17.01 31.70
N MET A 14 -6.29 -17.08 32.08
CA MET A 14 -5.89 -17.28 33.47
C MET A 14 -4.57 -16.57 33.81
N LEU A 15 -4.72 -15.65 34.75
CA LEU A 15 -3.80 -15.04 35.72
C LEU A 15 -2.67 -15.99 36.18
N SER A 16 -1.41 -15.54 36.28
CA SER A 16 -0.73 -14.98 37.48
C SER A 16 0.72 -15.53 37.44
N ALA A 17 1.80 -15.00 38.02
CA ALA A 17 2.07 -13.93 38.98
C ALA A 17 3.52 -13.41 38.75
N ALA A 18 3.85 -12.28 39.36
CA ALA A 18 5.16 -11.65 39.39
C ALA A 18 6.28 -12.49 40.03
N ALA A 19 7.55 -12.26 39.66
CA ALA A 19 8.67 -12.13 40.60
C ALA A 19 9.97 -11.68 39.92
N CYS A 20 10.69 -10.79 40.61
CA CYS A 20 11.91 -10.09 40.20
C CYS A 20 13.18 -10.93 40.11
N SER A 21 14.10 -10.40 39.30
CA SER A 21 15.56 -10.45 39.37
C SER A 21 16.17 -10.58 40.78
N SER A 22 17.14 -11.49 40.95
CA SER A 22 18.33 -11.24 41.78
C SER A 22 19.51 -12.14 41.43
N ASN A 23 20.68 -11.51 41.53
CA ASN A 23 22.06 -11.87 41.20
C ASN A 23 22.72 -12.86 42.18
N GLY A 24 23.82 -13.50 41.73
CA GLY A 24 24.84 -14.19 42.56
C GLY A 24 24.92 -15.71 42.29
N GLY A 25 26.08 -16.35 42.10
CA GLY A 25 27.48 -15.97 42.24
C GLY A 25 28.30 -17.23 42.58
N GLY A 26 29.49 -17.38 41.98
CA GLY A 26 30.55 -18.33 42.36
C GLY A 26 30.32 -19.81 41.97
N GLU A 27 31.33 -20.65 41.70
CA GLU A 27 32.78 -20.50 41.69
C GLU A 27 33.39 -21.76 41.01
N THR A 28 34.58 -21.54 40.43
CA THR A 28 35.63 -22.38 39.84
C THR A 28 35.75 -23.87 40.16
N THR A 29 36.30 -24.63 39.19
CA THR A 29 37.62 -25.34 39.21
C THR A 29 37.58 -26.45 38.13
N ALA A 30 38.26 -26.32 36.97
CA ALA A 30 39.60 -26.87 36.65
C ALA A 30 39.68 -28.42 36.88
N THR A 31 40.21 -29.31 36.05
CA THR A 31 41.21 -29.32 34.97
C THR A 31 41.13 -30.77 34.38
N THR A 32 41.44 -31.10 33.12
CA THR A 32 42.73 -31.71 32.70
C THR A 32 42.49 -32.67 31.51
N GLU A 33 43.20 -32.39 30.39
CA GLU A 33 43.87 -33.28 29.41
C GLU A 33 43.05 -34.36 28.65
N ASN A 34 43.37 -34.82 27.44
CA ASN A 34 44.54 -34.72 26.58
C ASN A 34 44.17 -35.17 25.13
N LYS A 35 45.09 -34.91 24.18
CA LYS A 35 45.48 -35.76 23.04
C LYS A 35 45.00 -35.42 21.59
N VAL A 36 45.81 -34.56 20.93
CA VAL A 36 46.72 -34.87 19.78
C VAL A 36 46.16 -35.10 18.34
N THR A 37 46.68 -34.22 17.43
CA THR A 37 47.03 -34.31 15.98
C THR A 37 45.93 -34.52 14.92
N GLU A 38 45.72 -33.55 14.01
CA GLU A 38 46.40 -33.36 12.69
C GLU A 38 46.02 -34.45 11.67
N GLU A 39 45.19 -34.12 10.67
CA GLU A 39 45.62 -33.86 9.28
C GLU A 39 44.42 -33.58 8.34
N SER A 40 44.64 -32.60 7.47
CA SER A 40 43.93 -32.09 6.28
C SER A 40 43.03 -33.03 5.46
N LYS A 41 41.88 -32.49 4.99
CA LYS A 41 41.49 -32.60 3.57
C LYS A 41 40.47 -31.54 3.15
N ASP A 42 40.84 -30.85 2.07
CA ASP A 42 40.13 -29.82 1.32
C ASP A 42 38.96 -30.38 0.48
N THR A 43 38.08 -29.47 0.01
CA THR A 43 37.03 -29.66 -1.04
C THR A 43 35.71 -30.27 -0.52
N GLU A 44 34.50 -29.69 -0.67
CA GLU A 44 33.96 -28.78 -1.67
C GLU A 44 32.74 -28.05 -1.07
N GLU A 45 32.73 -26.72 -1.17
CA GLU A 45 31.63 -25.84 -0.78
C GLU A 45 30.53 -25.92 -1.85
N SER A 46 29.53 -26.77 -1.64
CA SER A 46 28.26 -26.64 -2.35
C SER A 46 27.40 -25.65 -1.59
N LYS A 47 27.59 -24.37 -1.93
CA LYS A 47 26.73 -23.27 -1.55
C LYS A 47 25.41 -23.44 -2.30
N ASP A 48 24.53 -24.27 -1.76
CA ASP A 48 23.13 -24.31 -2.17
C ASP A 48 22.57 -22.94 -1.77
N THR A 49 22.60 -22.03 -2.73
CA THR A 49 21.96 -20.74 -2.62
C THR A 49 20.49 -21.07 -2.69
N GLU A 50 19.91 -21.28 -1.50
CA GLU A 50 18.48 -21.23 -1.29
C GLU A 50 18.06 -19.82 -1.74
N GLU A 51 17.73 -19.68 -3.03
CA GLU A 51 16.90 -18.62 -3.54
C GLU A 51 15.63 -18.68 -2.70
N THR A 52 15.64 -17.88 -1.63
CA THR A 52 14.45 -17.59 -0.87
C THR A 52 13.54 -16.92 -1.88
N LYS A 53 12.61 -17.68 -2.45
CA LYS A 53 11.53 -17.17 -3.28
C LYS A 53 10.82 -16.14 -2.42
N ALA A 54 11.18 -14.87 -2.60
CA ALA A 54 10.53 -13.76 -1.94
C ALA A 54 9.04 -13.93 -2.22
N GLU A 55 8.23 -14.09 -1.18
CA GLU A 55 6.78 -14.12 -1.34
C GLU A 55 6.39 -12.82 -2.05
N ALA A 56 5.66 -12.96 -3.17
CA ALA A 56 5.22 -11.80 -3.93
C ALA A 56 4.32 -10.94 -3.04
N VAL A 57 4.62 -9.64 -2.97
CA VAL A 57 3.84 -8.68 -2.16
C VAL A 57 2.39 -8.65 -2.68
N THR A 58 1.43 -8.88 -1.79
CA THR A 58 0.00 -8.90 -2.14
C THR A 58 -0.64 -7.51 -2.04
N PRO A 59 -1.78 -7.25 -2.71
CA PRO A 59 -2.53 -6.01 -2.54
C PRO A 59 -2.85 -5.67 -1.08
N GLU A 60 -3.23 -6.66 -0.26
CA GLU A 60 -3.54 -6.47 1.17
C GLU A 60 -2.29 -6.11 1.99
N ALA A 61 -1.13 -6.67 1.65
CA ALA A 61 0.12 -6.33 2.33
C ALA A 61 0.50 -4.86 2.05
N VAL A 62 0.32 -4.39 0.81
CA VAL A 62 0.55 -2.98 0.46
C VAL A 62 -0.43 -2.07 1.18
N GLU A 63 -1.73 -2.37 1.15
CA GLU A 63 -2.74 -1.53 1.82
C GLU A 63 -2.44 -1.43 3.32
N LYS A 64 -2.13 -2.55 3.98
CA LYS A 64 -1.81 -2.55 5.40
C LYS A 64 -0.58 -1.71 5.73
N ALA A 65 0.46 -1.76 4.89
CA ALA A 65 1.67 -0.96 5.09
C ALA A 65 1.36 0.54 4.93
N VAL A 66 0.60 0.92 3.90
CA VAL A 66 0.16 2.31 3.67
C VAL A 66 -0.71 2.80 4.83
N ALA A 67 -1.68 2.00 5.28
CA ALA A 67 -2.54 2.34 6.41
C ALA A 67 -1.74 2.52 7.70
N ALA A 68 -0.77 1.64 7.97
CA ALA A 68 0.10 1.75 9.13
C ALA A 68 0.99 3.01 9.09
N ALA A 69 1.50 3.37 7.91
CA ALA A 69 2.34 4.56 7.74
C ALA A 69 1.55 5.88 7.89
N LEU A 70 0.31 5.91 7.40
CA LEU A 70 -0.58 7.06 7.54
C LEU A 70 -1.21 7.16 8.94
N GLY A 71 -1.32 6.05 9.68
CA GLY A 71 -1.83 6.02 11.04
C GLY A 71 -3.25 6.60 11.12
N ASP A 72 -3.47 7.55 12.03
CA ASP A 72 -4.77 8.24 12.19
C ASP A 72 -5.20 9.02 10.94
N GLY A 73 -4.27 9.33 10.03
CA GLY A 73 -4.56 9.96 8.73
C GLY A 73 -5.19 9.00 7.71
N TYR A 74 -5.21 7.69 7.97
CA TYR A 74 -5.80 6.72 7.06
C TYR A 74 -7.32 6.64 7.21
N LEU A 75 -8.07 7.20 6.25
CA LEU A 75 -9.53 7.26 6.29
C LEU A 75 -10.23 6.23 5.41
N CYS A 76 -9.51 5.43 4.62
CA CYS A 76 -10.08 4.43 3.72
C CYS A 76 -10.49 3.16 4.47
N THR A 77 -11.49 3.25 5.34
CA THR A 77 -11.89 2.20 6.28
C THR A 77 -13.01 1.30 5.75
N VAL A 78 -13.59 1.62 4.59
CA VAL A 78 -14.72 0.90 4.00
C VAL A 78 -14.25 0.21 2.72
N ASP A 79 -14.44 -1.10 2.65
CA ASP A 79 -14.26 -1.85 1.40
C ASP A 79 -15.36 -1.47 0.39
N VAL A 80 -14.97 -1.23 -0.86
CA VAL A 80 -15.91 -1.02 -1.96
C VAL A 80 -16.44 -2.39 -2.40
N PRO A 81 -17.75 -2.66 -2.32
CA PRO A 81 -18.28 -3.94 -2.73
C PRO A 81 -18.19 -4.11 -4.25
N GLU A 82 -18.13 -5.36 -4.71
CA GLU A 82 -17.87 -5.72 -6.12
C GLU A 82 -18.87 -5.07 -7.09
N ASP A 83 -20.14 -4.99 -6.70
CA ASP A 83 -21.22 -4.36 -7.47
C ASP A 83 -21.18 -2.82 -7.47
N GLU A 84 -20.33 -2.21 -6.65
CA GLU A 84 -20.13 -0.75 -6.58
C GLU A 84 -18.76 -0.31 -7.08
N LEU A 85 -17.90 -1.20 -7.59
CA LEU A 85 -16.55 -0.83 -8.05
C LEU A 85 -16.53 0.30 -9.10
N TYR A 86 -17.63 0.49 -9.84
CA TYR A 86 -17.79 1.59 -10.79
C TYR A 86 -17.67 3.00 -10.18
N VAL A 87 -17.77 3.12 -8.84
CA VAL A 87 -17.62 4.40 -8.12
C VAL A 87 -16.17 4.73 -7.76
N CYS A 88 -15.21 3.83 -8.01
CA CYS A 88 -13.80 4.03 -7.73
C CYS A 88 -12.92 3.63 -8.92
N PRO A 89 -11.61 3.96 -8.93
CA PRO A 89 -10.72 3.65 -10.05
C PRO A 89 -10.63 2.16 -10.41
N MET A 90 -10.99 1.25 -9.49
CA MET A 90 -11.02 -0.19 -9.76
C MET A 90 -12.05 -0.54 -10.85
N GLY A 91 -13.20 0.13 -10.88
CA GLY A 91 -14.25 -0.13 -11.86
C GLY A 91 -13.87 0.23 -13.30
N ALA A 92 -12.75 0.92 -13.50
CA ALA A 92 -12.19 1.15 -14.83
C ALA A 92 -11.44 -0.07 -15.39
N LEU A 93 -11.07 -1.04 -14.54
CA LEU A 93 -10.27 -2.19 -14.94
C LEU A 93 -11.14 -3.35 -15.45
N ASP A 94 -10.64 -4.07 -16.45
CA ASP A 94 -11.04 -5.44 -16.77
C ASP A 94 -10.67 -6.40 -15.62
N LEU A 95 -11.66 -6.72 -14.77
CA LEU A 95 -11.48 -7.58 -13.60
C LEU A 95 -11.15 -9.03 -13.97
N ASP A 96 -11.44 -9.49 -15.19
CA ASP A 96 -10.99 -10.81 -15.64
C ASP A 96 -9.47 -10.86 -15.84
N LYS A 97 -8.80 -9.70 -15.94
CA LYS A 97 -7.34 -9.57 -16.00
C LYS A 97 -6.71 -9.20 -14.65
N VAL A 98 -7.49 -9.16 -13.56
CA VAL A 98 -7.01 -8.91 -12.19
C VAL A 98 -7.05 -10.22 -11.39
N GLU A 99 -5.94 -10.59 -10.76
CA GLU A 99 -5.81 -11.82 -9.97
C GLU A 99 -6.31 -11.64 -8.52
N SER A 100 -6.00 -10.48 -7.93
CA SER A 100 -6.48 -10.08 -6.61
C SER A 100 -6.43 -8.55 -6.51
N TYR A 101 -7.21 -7.98 -5.59
CA TYR A 101 -7.25 -6.54 -5.40
C TYR A 101 -7.68 -6.10 -4.01
N VAL A 102 -7.35 -4.85 -3.69
CA VAL A 102 -7.95 -4.06 -2.61
C VAL A 102 -8.61 -2.84 -3.24
N ALA A 103 -9.84 -2.55 -2.86
CA ALA A 103 -10.54 -1.33 -3.21
C ALA A 103 -11.22 -0.81 -1.94
N LYS A 104 -10.69 0.29 -1.38
CA LYS A 104 -11.21 0.92 -0.18
C LYS A 104 -11.45 2.40 -0.40
N GLN A 105 -12.42 2.94 0.32
CA GLN A 105 -12.79 4.35 0.28
C GLN A 105 -13.09 4.87 1.69
N THR A 106 -13.16 6.19 1.81
CA THR A 106 -13.66 6.83 3.01
C THR A 106 -15.13 6.49 3.28
N GLN A 107 -15.49 6.47 4.56
CA GLN A 107 -16.89 6.31 4.98
C GLN A 107 -17.79 7.47 4.54
N VAL A 108 -17.23 8.66 4.31
CA VAL A 108 -17.99 9.89 3.98
C VAL A 108 -17.40 10.57 2.72
N PRO A 109 -17.67 10.03 1.51
CA PRO A 109 -17.07 10.54 0.26
C PRO A 109 -17.50 11.96 -0.11
N ALA A 110 -18.58 12.47 0.49
CA ALA A 110 -19.02 13.85 0.32
C ALA A 110 -18.11 14.88 1.03
N LEU A 111 -17.30 14.44 2.00
CA LEU A 111 -16.40 15.31 2.76
C LEU A 111 -14.92 15.06 2.43
N ASN A 112 -14.58 13.83 2.05
CA ASN A 112 -13.21 13.42 1.79
C ASN A 112 -13.14 12.62 0.49
N VAL A 113 -12.07 12.82 -0.28
CA VAL A 113 -11.83 12.11 -1.54
C VAL A 113 -11.13 10.76 -1.34
N ASP A 114 -10.84 10.38 -0.09
CA ASP A 114 -9.89 9.32 0.20
C ASP A 114 -10.29 7.97 -0.42
N SER A 115 -9.37 7.40 -1.21
CA SER A 115 -9.51 6.10 -1.86
C SER A 115 -8.16 5.40 -2.03
N VAL A 116 -8.20 4.07 -1.94
CA VAL A 116 -7.07 3.18 -2.17
C VAL A 116 -7.52 2.06 -3.10
N VAL A 117 -6.82 1.92 -4.22
CA VAL A 117 -7.06 0.87 -5.23
C VAL A 117 -5.73 0.19 -5.51
N ILE A 118 -5.64 -1.11 -5.24
CA ILE A 118 -4.43 -1.89 -5.45
C ILE A 118 -4.82 -3.16 -6.20
N ALA A 119 -4.25 -3.40 -7.37
CA ALA A 119 -4.58 -4.53 -8.22
C ALA A 119 -3.31 -5.33 -8.53
N LYS A 120 -3.34 -6.64 -8.25
CA LYS A 120 -2.39 -7.58 -8.83
C LYS A 120 -2.95 -8.03 -10.18
N CYS A 121 -2.35 -7.54 -11.25
CA CYS A 121 -2.75 -7.83 -12.62
C CYS A 121 -2.17 -9.17 -13.09
N LYS A 122 -2.79 -9.76 -14.10
CA LYS A 122 -2.17 -10.81 -14.91
C LYS A 122 -1.03 -10.21 -15.74
N ALA A 123 -0.04 -11.06 -16.06
CA ALA A 123 1.12 -10.67 -16.86
C ALA A 123 0.74 -9.91 -18.14
N GLY A 124 1.33 -8.73 -18.32
CA GLY A 124 1.14 -7.88 -19.52
C GLY A 124 -0.03 -6.91 -19.47
N TYR A 125 -0.79 -6.84 -18.36
CA TYR A 125 -1.94 -5.94 -18.23
C TYR A 125 -1.66 -4.70 -17.37
N ALA A 126 -0.61 -4.68 -16.56
CA ALA A 126 -0.37 -3.60 -15.60
C ALA A 126 -0.19 -2.21 -16.24
N ASP A 127 0.40 -2.11 -17.43
CA ASP A 127 0.51 -0.84 -18.16
C ASP A 127 -0.88 -0.31 -18.60
N GLU A 128 -1.73 -1.18 -19.14
CA GLU A 128 -3.11 -0.84 -19.52
C GLU A 128 -3.91 -0.39 -18.27
N ALA A 129 -3.72 -1.08 -17.14
CA ALA A 129 -4.37 -0.73 -15.87
C ALA A 129 -3.93 0.64 -15.33
N VAL A 130 -2.64 1.00 -15.45
CA VAL A 130 -2.13 2.34 -15.09
C VAL A 130 -2.83 3.41 -15.94
N ASP A 131 -2.95 3.20 -17.25
CA ASP A 131 -3.60 4.15 -18.16
C ASP A 131 -5.08 4.34 -17.80
N MET A 132 -5.81 3.24 -17.53
CA MET A 132 -7.23 3.30 -17.15
C MET A 132 -7.46 3.98 -15.80
N ILE A 133 -6.60 3.72 -14.81
CA ILE A 133 -6.67 4.42 -13.52
C ILE A 133 -6.41 5.92 -13.71
N ASN A 134 -5.44 6.31 -14.53
CA ASN A 134 -5.19 7.73 -14.84
C ASN A 134 -6.38 8.40 -15.53
N GLN A 135 -7.08 7.70 -16.43
CA GLN A 135 -8.30 8.21 -17.06
C GLN A 135 -9.41 8.45 -16.03
N SER A 136 -9.60 7.54 -15.08
CA SER A 136 -10.53 7.72 -13.97
C SER A 136 -10.10 8.86 -13.04
N TYR A 137 -8.82 8.92 -12.67
CA TYR A 137 -8.25 9.99 -11.84
C TYR A 137 -8.40 11.38 -12.47
N ALA A 138 -8.29 11.51 -13.79
CA ALA A 138 -8.52 12.76 -14.50
C ALA A 138 -9.95 13.32 -14.29
N GLN A 139 -10.95 12.45 -14.10
CA GLN A 139 -12.30 12.87 -13.74
C GLN A 139 -12.35 13.44 -12.32
N THR A 140 -11.65 12.82 -11.36
CA THR A 140 -11.50 13.34 -9.99
C THR A 140 -10.83 14.71 -9.99
N VAL A 141 -9.74 14.88 -10.74
CA VAL A 141 -9.05 16.17 -10.89
C VAL A 141 -10.00 17.24 -11.47
N SER A 142 -10.78 16.88 -12.49
CA SER A 142 -11.75 17.80 -13.11
C SER A 142 -12.88 18.18 -12.16
N TYR A 143 -13.31 17.24 -11.30
CA TYR A 143 -14.32 17.48 -10.29
C TYR A 143 -13.82 18.43 -9.19
N ILE A 144 -12.63 18.19 -8.62
CA ILE A 144 -12.11 19.06 -7.54
C ILE A 144 -11.73 20.47 -8.01
N ARG A 145 -11.49 20.67 -9.31
CA ARG A 145 -11.33 22.03 -9.87
C ARG A 145 -12.63 22.82 -9.85
N GLN A 146 -13.76 22.14 -9.98
CA GLN A 146 -15.09 22.76 -9.91
C GLN A 146 -15.56 22.91 -8.46
N TYR A 147 -15.21 21.95 -7.60
CA TYR A 147 -15.57 21.90 -6.19
C TYR A 147 -14.29 21.72 -5.34
N PRO A 148 -13.61 22.81 -4.94
CA PRO A 148 -12.28 22.74 -4.34
C PRO A 148 -12.35 22.27 -2.88
N PHE A 149 -12.23 20.97 -2.67
CA PHE A 149 -11.95 20.36 -1.38
C PHE A 149 -10.86 19.29 -1.55
N GLY A 150 -9.95 19.22 -0.58
CA GLY A 150 -8.83 18.25 -0.64
C GLY A 150 -7.94 18.40 -1.88
N VAL A 151 -7.85 19.59 -2.49
CA VAL A 151 -7.13 19.83 -3.76
C VAL A 151 -5.70 19.30 -3.70
N ALA A 152 -4.93 19.70 -2.69
CA ALA A 152 -3.55 19.24 -2.52
C ALA A 152 -3.43 17.71 -2.32
N LYS A 153 -4.44 17.08 -1.71
CA LYS A 153 -4.48 15.62 -1.57
C LYS A 153 -4.72 14.98 -2.94
N VAL A 154 -5.68 15.45 -3.72
CA VAL A 154 -5.93 14.92 -5.07
C VAL A 154 -4.69 15.10 -5.92
N GLU A 155 -4.17 16.31 -6.05
CA GLU A 155 -3.01 16.61 -6.90
C GLU A 155 -1.73 15.90 -6.45
N GLY A 156 -1.63 15.56 -5.16
CA GLY A 156 -0.52 14.77 -4.62
C GLY A 156 -0.65 13.25 -4.78
N ALA A 157 -1.76 12.73 -5.33
CA ALA A 157 -2.03 11.30 -5.41
C ALA A 157 -0.86 10.49 -6.01
N ARG A 158 -0.75 9.23 -5.57
CA ARG A 158 0.27 8.29 -6.03
C ARG A 158 -0.35 7.21 -6.91
N LEU A 159 0.34 6.90 -7.99
CA LEU A 159 0.08 5.74 -8.84
C LEU A 159 1.41 5.06 -9.12
N TYR A 160 1.60 3.86 -8.59
CA TYR A 160 2.82 3.08 -8.77
C TYR A 160 2.54 1.82 -9.57
N LYS A 161 3.55 1.40 -10.33
CA LYS A 161 3.62 0.08 -10.95
C LYS A 161 4.87 -0.64 -10.46
N VAL A 162 4.71 -1.84 -9.91
CA VAL A 162 5.79 -2.75 -9.54
C VAL A 162 5.51 -4.11 -10.14
N ASP A 163 6.21 -4.46 -11.22
CA ASP A 163 5.90 -5.61 -12.07
C ASP A 163 4.40 -5.59 -12.49
N ASP A 164 3.63 -6.61 -12.09
CA ASP A 164 2.19 -6.67 -12.36
C ASP A 164 1.31 -6.07 -11.25
N LEU A 165 1.89 -5.41 -10.24
CA LEU A 165 1.14 -4.75 -9.17
C LEU A 165 0.95 -3.27 -9.50
N VAL A 166 -0.30 -2.81 -9.51
CA VAL A 166 -0.67 -1.40 -9.72
C VAL A 166 -1.29 -0.86 -8.43
N ILE A 167 -0.75 0.26 -7.93
CA ILE A 167 -1.07 0.81 -6.60
C ILE A 167 -1.47 2.27 -6.77
N PHE A 168 -2.75 2.58 -6.59
CA PHE A 168 -3.31 3.93 -6.57
C PHE A 168 -3.69 4.33 -5.15
N ILE A 169 -3.08 5.42 -4.65
CA ILE A 169 -3.31 5.96 -3.31
C ILE A 169 -3.68 7.44 -3.44
N MET A 170 -4.88 7.77 -3.01
CA MET A 170 -5.31 9.14 -2.75
C MET A 170 -5.82 9.17 -1.31
N ALA A 171 -4.92 9.25 -0.35
CA ALA A 171 -5.25 9.11 1.07
C ALA A 171 -4.26 9.88 1.95
N GLY A 172 -4.74 10.33 3.12
CA GLY A 172 -3.92 10.97 4.14
C GLY A 172 -4.73 11.84 5.07
N ALA A 173 -4.07 12.43 6.07
CA ALA A 173 -4.70 13.35 7.00
C ALA A 173 -5.48 14.48 6.28
N VAL A 174 -6.59 14.89 6.91
CA VAL A 174 -7.41 16.01 6.44
C VAL A 174 -6.87 17.28 7.06
N ALA A 175 -6.68 18.32 6.24
CA ALA A 175 -6.26 19.62 6.73
C ALA A 175 -7.35 20.22 7.65
N ASP A 176 -6.94 21.03 8.61
CA ASP A 176 -7.87 21.81 9.42
C ASP A 176 -8.77 22.67 8.50
N GLU A 177 -10.03 22.83 8.86
CA GLU A 177 -11.00 23.61 8.06
C GLU A 177 -10.57 25.09 7.86
N ASN A 178 -9.72 25.60 8.76
CA ASN A 178 -9.17 26.95 8.72
C ASN A 178 -7.72 26.99 8.18
N ALA A 179 -7.17 25.86 7.75
CA ALA A 179 -5.82 25.80 7.19
C ALA A 179 -5.71 26.64 5.92
N THR A 180 -4.55 27.26 5.71
CA THR A 180 -4.25 27.91 4.43
C THR A 180 -4.00 26.85 3.35
N GLU A 181 -4.11 27.24 2.07
CA GLU A 181 -3.75 26.36 0.95
C GLU A 181 -2.30 25.86 1.04
N GLU A 182 -1.38 26.72 1.50
CA GLU A 182 0.02 26.37 1.70
C GLU A 182 0.20 25.31 2.81
N ASP A 183 -0.52 25.44 3.92
CA ASP A 183 -0.47 24.46 5.01
C ASP A 183 -1.11 23.14 4.60
N ALA A 184 -2.22 23.18 3.85
CA ALA A 184 -2.83 21.98 3.27
C ALA A 184 -1.89 21.28 2.27
N ALA A 185 -1.15 22.04 1.46
CA ALA A 185 -0.14 21.50 0.55
C ALA A 185 1.03 20.85 1.29
N LYS A 186 1.57 21.50 2.33
CA LYS A 186 2.62 20.93 3.18
C LYS A 186 2.17 19.65 3.88
N LEU A 187 0.92 19.62 4.36
CA LEU A 187 0.34 18.43 4.95
C LEU A 187 0.26 17.30 3.93
N ALA A 188 -0.30 17.55 2.74
CA ALA A 188 -0.40 16.54 1.69
C ALA A 188 0.98 15.99 1.30
N VAL A 189 1.99 16.85 1.12
CA VAL A 189 3.37 16.42 0.84
C VAL A 189 3.89 15.50 1.95
N SER A 190 3.75 15.89 3.22
CA SER A 190 4.18 15.09 4.38
C SER A 190 3.46 13.73 4.46
N GLU A 191 2.16 13.69 4.19
CA GLU A 191 1.38 12.45 4.18
C GLU A 191 1.85 11.51 3.04
N TYR A 192 2.09 12.05 1.85
CA TYR A 192 2.59 11.24 0.74
C TYR A 192 4.05 10.81 0.91
N GLU A 193 4.89 11.56 1.62
CA GLU A 193 6.24 11.10 2.00
C GLU A 193 6.17 9.84 2.89
N LYS A 194 5.15 9.73 3.76
CA LYS A 194 4.93 8.50 4.55
C LYS A 194 4.50 7.33 3.66
N VAL A 195 3.63 7.57 2.68
CA VAL A 195 3.25 6.56 1.67
C VAL A 195 4.49 6.11 0.91
N ASP A 196 5.31 7.03 0.43
CA ASP A 196 6.52 6.76 -0.33
C ASP A 196 7.53 5.95 0.50
N ALA A 197 7.67 6.27 1.80
CA ALA A 197 8.48 5.49 2.72
C ALA A 197 7.96 4.06 2.90
N ALA A 198 6.65 3.86 3.06
CA ALA A 198 6.06 2.52 3.17
C ALA A 198 6.27 1.69 1.90
N ILE A 199 6.12 2.30 0.74
CA ILE A 199 6.38 1.68 -0.57
C ILE A 199 7.87 1.33 -0.71
N LYS A 200 8.76 2.22 -0.30
CA LYS A 200 10.21 1.96 -0.27
C LYS A 200 10.57 0.78 0.63
N ASP A 201 9.98 0.69 1.81
CA ASP A 201 10.24 -0.39 2.75
C ASP A 201 9.77 -1.75 2.20
N LEU A 202 8.66 -1.76 1.44
CA LEU A 202 8.15 -2.97 0.79
C LEU A 202 8.96 -3.41 -0.43
N PHE A 203 9.42 -2.47 -1.26
CA PHE A 203 9.99 -2.78 -2.59
C PHE A 203 11.48 -2.42 -2.72
N GLY A 204 12.11 -1.93 -1.66
CA GLY A 204 13.53 -1.50 -1.62
C GLY A 204 13.81 -0.16 -2.28
N SER A 205 12.85 0.42 -3.01
CA SER A 205 12.94 1.74 -3.65
C SER A 205 11.54 2.33 -3.82
N VAL A 206 11.46 3.65 -4.03
CA VAL A 206 10.20 4.30 -4.40
C VAL A 206 10.08 4.24 -5.93
N PRO A 207 9.08 3.54 -6.50
CA PRO A 207 8.81 3.59 -7.93
C PRO A 207 8.47 5.02 -8.38
N GLN A 208 8.61 5.30 -9.66
CA GLN A 208 8.15 6.57 -10.21
C GLN A 208 6.64 6.74 -9.96
N ASN A 209 6.23 7.92 -9.50
CA ASN A 209 4.81 8.29 -9.47
C ASN A 209 4.31 8.50 -10.91
N LEU A 210 3.29 7.72 -11.30
CA LEU A 210 2.71 7.69 -12.63
C LEU A 210 1.38 8.45 -12.72
N THR A 211 0.95 9.18 -11.68
CA THR A 211 -0.25 10.02 -11.79
C THR A 211 -0.03 11.12 -12.82
N VAL A 212 -1.05 11.34 -13.64
CA VAL A 212 -1.08 12.42 -14.63
C VAL A 212 -2.17 13.40 -14.25
N ILE A 213 -1.78 14.63 -13.91
CA ILE A 213 -2.72 15.73 -13.69
C ILE A 213 -3.02 16.36 -15.05
N PRO A 214 -4.24 16.22 -15.60
CA PRO A 214 -4.58 16.85 -16.88
C PRO A 214 -4.55 18.37 -16.76
N GLU A 215 -4.15 19.09 -17.79
CA GLU A 215 -4.32 20.55 -17.86
C GLU A 215 -5.82 20.92 -17.81
N PRO A 216 -6.20 22.09 -17.27
CA PRO A 216 -7.58 22.55 -17.35
C PRO A 216 -7.97 22.72 -18.82
N ASP A 217 -9.14 22.22 -19.21
CA ASP A 217 -9.66 22.40 -20.57
C ASP A 217 -9.77 23.89 -20.85
N GLN A 218 -8.90 24.37 -21.75
CA GLN A 218 -8.87 25.75 -22.23
C GLN A 218 -10.01 25.96 -23.24
N GLY A 219 -11.26 25.69 -22.83
CA GLY A 219 -12.47 26.02 -23.58
C GLY A 219 -12.42 25.64 -25.07
N GLY A 220 -12.28 24.36 -25.39
CA GLY A 220 -12.49 23.86 -26.75
C GLY A 220 -13.91 23.34 -26.92
N ASN A 221 -14.83 24.17 -27.42
CA ASN A 221 -16.13 23.70 -27.91
C ASN A 221 -15.92 22.66 -29.03
N GLY A 222 -15.87 21.40 -28.64
CA GLY A 222 -15.63 20.24 -29.50
C GLY A 222 -16.33 19.01 -28.95
N GLY A 223 -17.56 19.20 -28.44
CA GLY A 223 -18.51 18.13 -28.18
C GLY A 223 -18.91 17.46 -29.49
N GLY A 224 -17.97 16.69 -30.05
CA GLY A 224 -18.23 15.71 -31.08
C GLY A 224 -18.96 14.56 -30.42
N LEU A 225 -20.29 14.58 -30.58
CA LEU A 225 -21.16 13.43 -30.47
C LEU A 225 -20.46 12.19 -31.06
N ILE A 226 -20.04 11.26 -30.22
CA ILE A 226 -19.90 9.86 -30.65
C ILE A 226 -21.22 9.20 -30.28
N GLY A 227 -22.19 9.40 -31.18
CA GLY A 227 -23.42 8.63 -31.20
C GLY A 227 -23.23 7.33 -31.96
N GLY A 228 -24.05 6.33 -31.62
CA GLY A 228 -24.26 5.11 -32.42
C GLY A 228 -23.81 3.85 -31.72
#